data_AF-A0A661QK34-F1
#
_entry.id   AF-A0A661QK34-F1
#
_cell.length_a   1.000
_cell.length_b   1.000
_cell.length_c   1.000
_cell.angle_alpha   90.00
_cell.angle_beta   90.00
_cell.angle_gamma   90.00
#
_symmetry.space_group_name_H-M   'P 1'
#
loop_
_entity.id
_entity.type
_entity.pdbx_description
1 polymer ?
#
loop_
_entity_poly.entity_id
_entity_poly.type
_entity_poly.pdbx_seq_one_letter_code
_entity_poly.pdbx_strand_id
1 'polypeptide(L)' 'MAKRKVNVKGTEIVVFSKEKEDYISLTDIAKYKDSERTNYIIQNWMRSRSTIEFIGLWELLHNPDFKGIEFDAFKNEA' A
#
# COMPACT_ATOMS: atom_id res chain seq x y z
N MET A 1 13.75 2.08 -10.22
CA MET A 1 12.75 1.04 -9.91
C MET A 1 12.54 0.19 -11.15
N ALA A 2 12.71 -1.12 -11.03
CA ALA A 2 12.33 -2.05 -12.10
C ALA A 2 10.85 -2.42 -11.91
N LYS A 3 10.08 -2.36 -13.00
CA LYS A 3 8.66 -2.73 -13.00
C LYS A 3 8.52 -4.03 -13.78
N ARG A 4 8.04 -5.09 -13.13
CA ARG A 4 7.75 -6.37 -13.77
C ARG A 4 6.30 -6.75 -13.53
N LYS A 5 5.76 -7.57 -14.43
CA LYS A 5 4.40 -8.09 -14.36
C LYS A 5 4.48 -9.59 -14.12
N VAL A 6 3.71 -10.09 -13.17
CA VAL A 6 3.61 -11.52 -12.86
C VAL A 6 2.15 -11.94 -13.03
N ASN A 7 1.91 -13.05 -13.72
CA ASN A 7 0.57 -13.61 -13.83
C ASN A 7 0.32 -14.58 -12.67
N VAL A 8 -0.66 -14.28 -11.84
CA VAL A 8 -1.08 -15.12 -10.71
C VAL A 8 -2.56 -15.41 -10.86
N LYS A 9 -2.92 -16.69 -11.03
CA LYS A 9 -4.32 -17.13 -11.23
C LYS A 9 -5.06 -16.38 -12.35
N GLY A 10 -4.39 -16.08 -13.47
CA GLY A 10 -4.97 -15.35 -14.60
C GLY A 10 -5.04 -13.84 -14.40
N THR A 11 -4.53 -13.31 -13.28
CA THR A 11 -4.47 -11.88 -13.00
C THR A 11 -3.06 -11.36 -13.14
N GLU A 12 -2.91 -10.27 -13.90
CA GLU A 12 -1.63 -9.57 -14.03
C GLU A 12 -1.42 -8.66 -12.82
N ILE A 13 -0.36 -8.93 -12.04
CA ILE A 13 0.03 -8.16 -10.86
C ILE A 13 1.33 -7.44 -11.17
N VAL A 14 1.37 -6.13 -10.91
CA VAL A 14 2.62 -5.37 -10.99
C VAL A 14 3.44 -5.58 -9.72
N VAL A 15 4.69 -5.97 -9.92
CA VAL A 15 5.71 -6.02 -8.88
C VAL A 15 6.72 -4.92 -9.16
N PHE A 16 6.96 -4.09 -8.15
CA PHE A 16 7.99 -3.04 -8.16
C PHE A 16 9.19 -3.55 -7.38
N SER A 17 10.35 -3.61 -8.04
CA SER A 17 11.60 -3.94 -7.38
C SER A 17 12.38 -2.65 -7.10
N LYS A 18 12.69 -2.40 -5.83
CA LYS A 18 13.59 -1.32 -5.39
C LYS A 18 14.63 -1.95 -4.49
N GLU A 19 15.90 -1.72 -4.83
CA GLU A 19 17.06 -2.29 -4.14
C GLU A 19 17.00 -3.82 -4.02
N LYS A 20 16.75 -4.35 -2.82
CA LYS A 20 16.70 -5.79 -2.51
C LYS A 20 15.30 -6.28 -2.14
N GLU A 21 14.28 -5.44 -2.28
CA GLU A 21 12.92 -5.75 -1.89
C GLU A 21 11.96 -5.65 -3.09
N ASP A 22 10.97 -6.53 -3.06
CA ASP A 22 9.88 -6.59 -4.04
C ASP A 22 8.58 -6.12 -3.39
N TYR A 23 7.92 -5.15 -4.02
CA TYR A 23 6.66 -4.58 -3.56
C TYR A 23 5.54 -4.92 -4.53
N ILE A 24 4.36 -5.23 -4.00
CA ILE A 24 3.15 -5.44 -4.79
C ILE A 24 2.27 -4.20 -4.69
N SER A 25 1.70 -3.79 -5.82
CA SER A 25 0.73 -2.70 -5.87
C SER A 25 -0.53 -3.02 -5.06
N LEU A 26 -0.81 -2.26 -4.00
CA LEU A 26 -2.08 -2.35 -3.26
C LEU A 26 -3.30 -2.12 -4.17
N THR A 27 -3.17 -1.23 -5.15
CA THR A 27 -4.22 -0.96 -6.14
C THR A 27 -4.50 -2.18 -7.01
N ASP A 28 -3.47 -2.96 -7.36
CA ASP A 28 -3.67 -4.16 -8.17
C ASP A 28 -4.31 -5.29 -7.35
N ILE A 29 -3.99 -5.39 -6.05
CA ILE A 29 -4.68 -6.30 -5.12
C ILE A 29 -6.16 -5.91 -5.02
N ALA A 30 -6.47 -4.61 -4.91
CA ALA A 30 -7.84 -4.13 -4.85
C ALA A 30 -8.60 -4.39 -6.17
N LYS A 31 -7.96 -4.17 -7.33
CA LYS A 31 -8.53 -4.48 -8.65
C LYS A 31 -8.84 -5.95 -8.84
N TYR A 32 -7.98 -6.84 -8.34
CA TYR A 32 -8.24 -8.29 -8.36
C TYR A 32 -9.51 -8.65 -7.60
N LYS A 33 -9.76 -7.97 -6.47
CA LYS A 33 -10.94 -8.22 -5.65
C LYS A 33 -12.22 -7.67 -6.28
N ASP A 34 -12.18 -6.44 -6.78
CA ASP A 34 -13.26 -5.80 -7.54
C ASP A 34 -12.70 -4.60 -8.33
N SER A 35 -12.69 -4.73 -9.67
CA SER A 35 -12.17 -3.70 -10.56
C SER A 35 -13.08 -2.47 -10.66
N GLU A 36 -14.38 -2.60 -10.44
CA GLU A 36 -15.33 -1.49 -10.48
C GLU A 36 -15.32 -0.70 -9.16
N ARG A 37 -15.08 -1.39 -8.04
CA ARG A 37 -15.11 -0.81 -6.69
C ARG A 37 -13.73 -0.71 -6.03
N THR A 38 -12.67 -0.64 -6.83
CA THR A 38 -11.28 -0.57 -6.34
C THR A 38 -11.08 0.57 -5.34
N ASN A 39 -11.62 1.77 -5.62
CA ASN A 39 -11.54 2.93 -4.74
C ASN A 39 -12.21 2.67 -3.37
N TYR A 40 -13.38 2.04 -3.37
CA TYR A 40 -14.13 1.70 -2.16
C TYR A 40 -13.39 0.65 -1.32
N ILE A 41 -12.77 -0.34 -1.96
CA ILE A 41 -11.96 -1.35 -1.26
C ILE A 41 -10.78 -0.68 -0.54
N ILE A 42 -10.03 0.17 -1.24
CA ILE A 42 -8.88 0.88 -0.65
C ILE A 42 -9.36 1.78 0.49
N GLN A 43 -10.43 2.55 0.29
CA GLN A 43 -11.03 3.36 1.35
C GLN A 43 -11.37 2.49 2.57
N ASN A 44 -11.98 1.33 2.36
CA ASN A 44 -12.36 0.45 3.45
C ASN A 44 -11.14 -0.12 4.21
N TRP A 45 -10.05 -0.45 3.53
CA TRP A 45 -8.80 -0.84 4.20
C TRP A 45 -8.23 0.29 5.05
N MET A 46 -8.26 1.51 4.51
CA MET A 46 -7.78 2.72 5.18
C MET A 46 -8.71 3.23 6.29
N ARG A 47 -9.89 2.63 6.51
CA ARG A 47 -10.79 3.02 7.61
C ARG A 47 -10.32 2.57 8.99
N SER A 48 -9.58 1.46 9.06
CA SER A 48 -9.15 0.95 10.35
C SER A 48 -7.92 1.70 10.83
N ARG A 49 -8.00 2.25 12.06
CA ARG A 49 -6.84 2.83 12.75
C ARG A 49 -5.66 1.87 12.78
N SER A 50 -5.91 0.57 12.99
CA SER A 50 -4.85 -0.44 12.97
C SER A 50 -4.13 -0.56 11.61
N THR A 51 -4.86 -0.39 10.50
CA THR A 51 -4.26 -0.40 9.16
C THR A 51 -3.40 0.83 8.96
N ILE A 52 -3.90 2.01 9.35
CA ILE A 52 -3.15 3.27 9.24
C ILE A 52 -1.89 3.21 10.10
N GLU A 53 -1.98 2.73 11.34
CA GLU A 53 -0.84 2.57 12.24
C GLU A 53 0.20 1.60 11.68
N PHE A 54 -0.24 0.47 11.11
CA PHE A 54 0.66 -0.50 10.49
C PHE A 54 1.41 0.11 9.29
N ILE A 55 0.70 0.80 8.39
CA ILE A 55 1.31 1.46 7.23
C ILE A 55 2.28 2.55 7.69
N GLY A 56 1.89 3.37 8.67
CA GLY A 56 2.76 4.41 9.22
C GLY A 56 4.05 3.88 9.83
N LEU A 57 3.96 2.79 10.61
CA LEU A 57 5.14 2.13 11.16
C LEU A 57 6.02 1.56 10.05
N TRP A 58 5.41 0.95 9.04
CA TRP A 58 6.16 0.42 7.90
C TRP A 58 6.90 1.54 7.15
N GLU A 59 6.24 2.66 6.87
CA GLU A 59 6.86 3.83 6.24
C GLU A 59 8.00 4.40 7.11
N LEU A 60 7.82 4.51 8.43
CA LEU A 60 8.88 4.96 9.34
C LEU A 60 10.14 4.08 9.28
N LEU A 61 9.97 2.77 9.08
CA LEU A 61 11.06 1.80 9.03
C LEU A 61 11.76 1.76 7.66
N HIS A 62 11.03 1.97 6.57
CA HIS A 62 11.49 1.69 5.21
C HIS A 62 11.60 2.93 4.29
N ASN A 63 11.09 4.07 4.71
CA ASN A 63 11.11 5.32 3.95
C ASN A 63 11.85 6.41 4.75
N PRO A 64 13.15 6.61 4.51
CA PRO A 64 13.96 7.62 5.21
C PRO A 64 13.44 9.06 5.07
N ASP A 65 12.70 9.35 3.99
CA ASP A 65 12.11 10.66 3.72
C ASP A 65 10.70 10.79 4.35
N PHE A 66 10.27 9.82 5.16
CA PHE A 66 8.95 9.82 5.75
C PHE A 66 8.78 10.91 6.81
N LYS A 67 7.67 11.63 6.68
CA LYS A 67 7.29 12.75 7.55
C LYS A 67 6.59 12.27 8.81
N GLY A 68 7.35 11.63 9.70
CA GLY A 68 6.81 10.99 10.90
C GLY A 68 6.09 11.95 11.85
N ILE A 69 6.59 13.18 12.00
CA ILE A 69 5.99 14.20 12.89
C ILE A 69 4.61 14.61 12.37
N GLU A 70 4.50 14.91 11.08
CA GLU A 70 3.23 15.25 10.45
C GLU A 70 2.27 14.06 10.47
N PHE A 71 2.78 12.85 10.27
CA PHE A 71 1.99 11.63 10.34
C PHE A 71 1.40 11.38 11.75
N ASP A 72 2.17 11.63 12.81
CA ASP A 72 1.68 11.50 14.19
C ASP A 72 0.56 12.51 14.49
N ALA A 73 0.61 13.71 13.91
CA ALA A 73 -0.50 14.67 14.00
C ALA A 73 -1.77 14.12 13.33
N PHE A 74 -1.67 13.61 12.10
CA PHE A 74 -2.80 12.97 11.39
C PHE A 74 -3.37 11.76 12.13
N LYS A 75 -2.50 10.96 12.77
CA LYS A 75 -2.92 9.79 13.55
C LYS A 75 -3.76 10.18 14.78
N ASN A 76 -3.49 11.35 15.38
CA ASN A 76 -4.21 11.84 16.55
C ASN A 76 -5.51 12.57 16.20
N GLU A 77 -5.72 12.93 14.93
CA GLU A 77 -6.95 13.57 14.43
C GLU A 77 -8.00 12.58 13.90
N ALA A 78 -7.70 11.28 13.86
CA ALA A 78 -8.54 10.20 13.31
C ALA A 78 -9.27 9.36 14.37
#